data_AF-A0A850X2C7-F1
#
_entry.id   AF-A0A850X2C7-F1
#
_cell.length_a   1.000
_cell.length_b   1.000
_cell.length_c   1.000
_cell.angle_alpha   90.00
_cell.angle_beta   90.00
_cell.angle_gamma   90.00
#
_symmetry.space_group_name_H-M   'P 1'
#
loop_
_entity.id
_entity.type
_entity.pdbx_description
1 polymer ?
#
loop_
_entity_poly.entity_id
_entity_poly.type
_entity_poly.pdbx_seq_one_letter_code
_entity_poly.pdbx_strand_id
1 'polypeptide(L)'
;GTLELNLNGFPRAAKTAKSCDLGMVVQEGEENKISIFQQKRVRGWWPFIKAGELTGKVEAEFHLVTAEEAEKNPVGKARKEPE
;
A
#
# COMPACT_ATOMS: atom_id res chain seq x y z
N GLY A 1 5.26 14.65 8.35
CA GLY A 1 4.50 13.44 8.71
C GLY A 1 5.27 12.25 8.19
N THR A 2 5.48 11.25 9.03
CA THR A 2 6.19 10.02 8.67
C THR A 2 5.15 8.91 8.59
N LEU A 3 5.26 8.03 7.61
CA LEU A 3 4.39 6.87 7.43
C LEU A 3 5.24 5.62 7.69
N GLU A 4 4.89 4.85 8.70
CA GLU A 4 5.53 3.57 9.01
C GLU A 4 4.63 2.43 8.52
N LEU A 5 5.18 1.54 7.72
CA LEU A 5 4.46 0.40 7.14
C LEU A 5 5.19 -0.89 7.49
N ASN A 6 4.46 -1.87 8.00
CA ASN A 6 5.01 -3.20 8.24
C ASN A 6 5.11 -3.95 6.90
N LEU A 7 6.34 -4.20 6.45
CA LEU A 7 6.60 -4.86 5.16
C LEU A 7 6.27 -6.37 5.17
N ASN A 8 6.29 -7.02 6.34
CA ASN A 8 5.86 -8.42 6.49
C ASN A 8 4.34 -8.55 6.65
N GLY A 9 3.72 -7.56 7.29
CA GLY A 9 2.28 -7.49 7.52
C GLY A 9 1.63 -6.36 6.74
N PHE A 10 1.97 -6.23 5.45
CA PHE A 10 1.52 -5.12 4.62
C PHE A 10 0.01 -5.21 4.39
N PRO A 11 -0.77 -4.13 4.53
CA PRO A 11 -2.21 -4.20 4.33
C PRO A 11 -2.53 -4.57 2.89
N ARG A 12 -3.36 -5.59 2.69
CA ARG A 12 -3.74 -6.05 1.35
C ARG A 12 -4.54 -4.96 0.62
N ALA A 13 -4.13 -4.68 -0.62
CA ALA A 13 -4.83 -3.76 -1.49
C ALA A 13 -6.11 -4.39 -2.08
N ALA A 14 -7.17 -3.61 -2.22
CA ALA A 14 -8.31 -3.98 -3.06
C ALA A 14 -7.97 -3.88 -4.54
N LYS A 15 -8.45 -4.83 -5.34
CA LYS A 15 -8.27 -4.80 -6.80
C LYS A 15 -9.03 -3.66 -7.47
N THR A 16 -10.11 -3.18 -6.85
CA THR A 16 -10.95 -2.10 -7.39
C THR A 16 -11.41 -1.16 -6.28
N ALA A 17 -11.74 0.08 -6.63
CA ALA A 17 -12.34 1.02 -5.67
C ALA A 17 -13.68 0.53 -5.11
N LYS A 18 -14.44 -0.30 -5.84
CA LYS A 18 -15.72 -0.86 -5.39
C LYS A 18 -15.56 -1.94 -4.32
N SER A 19 -14.53 -2.77 -4.43
CA SER A 19 -14.17 -3.81 -3.47
C SER A 19 -13.24 -3.32 -2.36
N CYS A 20 -13.16 -1.99 -2.17
CA CYS A 20 -12.33 -1.34 -1.18
C CYS A 20 -13.26 -0.80 -0.09
N ASP A 21 -13.28 -1.46 1.06
CA ASP A 21 -14.25 -1.23 2.11
C ASP A 21 -13.60 -1.36 3.50
N LEU A 22 -14.27 -0.80 4.50
CA LEU A 22 -13.81 -0.80 5.91
C LEU A 22 -13.48 -2.20 6.41
N GLY A 23 -14.19 -3.23 5.94
CA GLY A 23 -13.95 -4.62 6.32
C GLY A 23 -12.51 -5.08 6.10
N MET A 24 -11.82 -4.51 5.11
CA MET A 24 -10.43 -4.86 4.79
C MET A 24 -9.41 -4.37 5.82
N VAL A 25 -9.72 -3.29 6.54
CA VAL A 25 -8.83 -2.68 7.54
C VAL A 25 -9.29 -3.03 8.95
N VAL A 26 -10.61 -3.12 9.17
CA VAL A 26 -11.21 -3.48 10.47
C VAL A 26 -11.04 -4.97 10.77
N GLN A 27 -10.97 -5.83 9.74
CA GLN A 27 -10.47 -7.20 9.92
C GLN A 27 -8.94 -7.15 10.02
N GLU A 28 -8.43 -6.78 11.19
CA GLU A 28 -7.01 -6.93 11.59
C GLU A 28 -6.53 -8.39 11.66
N GLY A 29 -7.31 -9.34 11.14
CA GLY A 29 -6.90 -10.73 10.99
C GLY A 29 -5.69 -10.84 10.06
N GLU A 30 -4.75 -11.72 10.40
CA GLU A 30 -3.55 -12.02 9.60
C GLU A 30 -3.88 -12.32 8.11
N GLU A 31 -5.11 -12.76 7.82
CA GLU A 31 -5.61 -13.06 6.47
C GLU A 31 -5.65 -11.85 5.51
N ASN A 32 -5.71 -10.61 6.02
CA ASN A 32 -5.70 -9.39 5.21
C ASN A 32 -4.31 -8.73 5.14
N LYS A 33 -3.26 -9.39 5.62
CA LYS A 33 -1.88 -8.93 5.57
C LYS A 33 -1.12 -9.73 4.52
N ILE A 34 -0.25 -9.06 3.77
CA ILE A 34 0.64 -9.68 2.78
C ILE A 34 2.08 -9.31 3.11
N SER A 35 3.03 -10.19 2.80
CA SER A 35 4.44 -9.83 2.87
C SER A 35 4.89 -9.27 1.51
N ILE A 36 5.20 -7.97 1.45
CA ILE A 36 5.73 -7.35 0.23
C ILE A 36 7.14 -7.88 -0.11
N PHE A 37 7.83 -8.52 0.83
CA PHE A 37 9.08 -9.24 0.55
C PHE A 37 8.86 -10.44 -0.39
N GLN A 38 7.73 -11.14 -0.23
CA GLN A 38 7.34 -12.23 -1.13
C GLN A 38 6.71 -11.68 -2.41
N GLN A 39 5.96 -10.58 -2.30
CA GLN A 39 5.27 -9.94 -3.41
C GLN A 39 5.81 -8.52 -3.61
N LYS A 40 6.97 -8.41 -4.27
CA LYS A 40 7.74 -7.16 -4.44
C LYS A 40 6.97 -5.98 -5.04
N ARG A 41 5.85 -6.21 -5.71
CA ARG A 41 4.98 -5.16 -6.23
C ARG A 41 3.56 -5.40 -5.74
N VAL A 42 2.96 -4.39 -5.11
CA VAL A 42 1.54 -4.39 -4.79
C VAL A 42 0.90 -3.11 -5.29
N ARG A 43 -0.17 -3.26 -6.07
CA ARG A 43 -0.99 -2.16 -6.57
C ARG A 43 -2.43 -2.40 -6.18
N GLY A 44 -3.10 -1.35 -5.76
CA GLY A 44 -4.54 -1.39 -5.58
C GLY A 44 -5.05 -0.21 -4.78
N TRP A 45 -6.21 -0.44 -4.18
CA TRP A 45 -6.94 0.57 -3.45
C TRP A 45 -6.89 0.31 -1.95
N TRP A 46 -6.57 1.34 -1.17
CA TRP A 46 -6.64 1.29 0.29
C TRP A 46 -7.70 2.24 0.82
N PRO A 47 -8.51 1.82 1.80
CA PRO A 47 -9.47 2.70 2.43
C PRO A 47 -8.76 3.61 3.45
N PHE A 48 -9.05 4.90 3.42
CA PHE A 48 -8.64 5.85 4.44
C PHE A 48 -9.71 5.95 5.52
N ILE A 49 -9.35 5.59 6.74
CA ILE A 49 -10.27 5.58 7.88
C ILE A 49 -9.85 6.66 8.86
N LYS A 50 -10.81 7.49 9.28
CA LYS A 50 -10.62 8.50 10.32
C LYS A 50 -11.71 8.29 11.37
N ALA A 51 -11.31 8.10 12.63
CA ALA A 51 -12.24 7.89 13.74
C ALA A 51 -13.27 6.75 13.52
N GLY A 52 -12.89 5.69 12.80
CA GLY A 52 -13.77 4.55 12.52
C GLY A 52 -14.66 4.71 11.27
N GLU A 53 -14.60 5.84 10.59
CA GLU A 53 -15.36 6.08 9.35
C GLU A 53 -14.45 6.09 8.12
N LEU A 54 -14.94 5.51 7.01
CA LEU A 54 -14.25 5.53 5.72
C LEU A 54 -14.36 6.94 5.11
N THR A 55 -13.29 7.72 5.21
CA THR A 55 -13.25 9.09 4.72
C THR A 55 -12.72 9.21 3.28
N GLY A 56 -12.20 8.13 2.71
CA GLY A 56 -11.71 8.15 1.34
C GLY A 56 -11.11 6.82 0.90
N LYS A 57 -10.71 6.77 -0.37
CA LYS A 57 -10.00 5.62 -0.96
C LYS A 57 -8.81 6.17 -1.74
N VAL A 58 -7.65 5.56 -1.56
CA VAL A 58 -6.45 5.91 -2.33
C VAL A 58 -6.11 4.76 -3.25
N GLU A 59 -5.79 5.06 -4.51
CA GLU A 59 -5.05 4.13 -5.35
C GLU A 59 -3.57 4.39 -5.13
N ALA A 60 -2.83 3.35 -4.81
CA ALA A 60 -1.38 3.42 -4.69
C ALA A 60 -0.73 2.19 -5.30
N GLU A 61 0.55 2.32 -5.61
CA GLU A 61 1.42 1.22 -5.96
C GLU A 61 2.67 1.30 -5.10
N PHE A 62 3.03 0.18 -4.50
CA PHE A 62 4.26 0.02 -3.74
C PHE A 62 5.13 -1.02 -4.42
N HIS A 63 6.37 -0.64 -4.68
CA HIS A 63 7.40 -1.51 -5.23
C HIS A 63 8.55 -1.59 -4.22
N LEU A 64 8.82 -2.80 -3.71
CA LEU A 64 10.00 -3.09 -2.91
C LEU A 64 11.21 -3.31 -3.83
N VAL A 65 12.02 -2.26 -3.95
CA VAL A 65 13.27 -2.27 -4.69
C VAL A 65 14.47 -2.35 -3.74
N THR A 66 15.61 -2.82 -4.25
CA THR A 66 16.87 -2.74 -3.49
C THR A 66 17.37 -1.30 -3.39
N ALA A 67 18.30 -1.04 -2.47
CA ALA A 67 18.91 0.28 -2.33
C ALA A 67 19.57 0.76 -3.64
N GLU A 68 20.27 -0.14 -4.34
CA GLU A 68 20.93 0.17 -5.62
C GLU A 68 19.92 0.57 -6.72
N GLU A 69 18.75 -0.08 -6.77
CA GLU A 69 17.69 0.25 -7.71
C GLU A 69 17.01 1.58 -7.37
N ALA A 70 16.80 1.85 -6.07
CA ALA A 70 16.24 3.12 -5.60
C ALA A 70 17.16 4.31 -5.92
N GLU A 71 18.48 4.13 -5.85
CA GLU A 71 19.46 5.15 -6.23
C GLU A 71 19.49 5.39 -7.75
N LYS A 72 19.32 4.33 -8.56
CA LYS A 72 19.28 4.44 -10.02
C LYS A 72 18.00 5.10 -10.53
N ASN A 73 16.86 4.82 -9.90
CA ASN A 73 15.54 5.31 -10.31
C ASN A 73 14.81 6.00 -9.14
N PRO A 74 15.23 7.22 -8.75
CA PRO A 74 14.60 7.94 -7.65
C PRO A 74 13.18 8.37 -8.04
N VAL A 75 12.19 7.99 -7.24
CA VAL A 75 10.77 8.35 -7.39
C VAL A 75 10.37 9.50 -6.45
N GLY A 76 9.32 10.26 -6.79
CA GLY A 76 8.81 11.35 -5.95
C GLY A 76 8.34 12.59 -6.73
N LYS A 77 8.04 13.69 -6.03
CA LYS A 77 7.61 14.96 -6.65
C LYS A 77 8.68 15.44 -7.67
N ALA A 78 8.24 15.71 -8.90
CA ALA A 78 9.08 16.10 -10.05
C ALA A 78 10.07 15.02 -10.54
N ARG A 79 9.84 13.74 -10.19
CA ARG A 79 10.54 12.59 -10.76
C ARG A 79 9.60 11.71 -11.56
N LYS A 80 10.16 10.76 -12.31
CA LYS A 80 9.37 9.75 -13.01
C LYS A 80 8.63 8.88 -11.99
N GLU A 81 7.44 8.44 -12.37
CA GLU A 81 6.71 7.42 -11.64
C GLU A 81 7.54 6.12 -11.57
N PRO A 82 7.37 5.29 -10.53
CA PRO A 82 7.97 3.96 -10.51
C PRO A 82 7.55 3.17 -11.76
N GLU A 83 8.49 2.49 -12.42
CA GLU A 83 8.20 1.49 -13.48
C GLU A 83 7.69 0.16 -12.89
#